data_AF-A0A957P1M2-F1
#
_entry.id   AF-A0A957P1M2-F1
#
_cell.length_a   1.000
_cell.length_b   1.000
_cell.length_c   1.000
_cell.angle_alpha   90.00
_cell.angle_beta   90.00
_cell.angle_gamma   90.00
#
_symmetry.space_group_name_H-M   'P 1'
#
loop_
_entity.id
_entity.type
_entity.pdbx_description
1 polymer ?
#
loop_
_entity_poly.entity_id
_entity_poly.type
_entity_poly.pdbx_seq_one_letter_code
_entity_poly.pdbx_strand_id
1 'polypeptide(L)'
;PTAFVSWTGEALDKKTPLLRAMQALDKQARRVLKLFGDDSKTPVVSTAGPEQEYFLVDRSFYLARPDLRTSGRTLFGAAPAKGQQFDDHYFGSIEP
;
A
#
# COMPACT_ATOMS: atom_id res chain seq x y z
N PRO A 1 -10.89 10.28 10.93
CA PRO A 1 -9.73 9.48 11.40
C PRO A 1 -9.94 8.96 12.84
N THR A 2 -10.35 7.70 12.98
CA THR A 2 -10.67 7.05 14.27
C THR A 2 -9.81 5.79 14.45
N ALA A 3 -9.87 5.20 15.65
CA ALA A 3 -9.36 3.85 15.91
C ALA A 3 -10.56 2.89 16.04
N PHE A 4 -10.48 1.70 15.45
CA PHE A 4 -11.53 0.69 15.57
C PHE A 4 -11.06 -0.47 16.44
N VAL A 5 -11.79 -0.70 17.54
CA VAL A 5 -11.45 -1.68 18.57
C VAL A 5 -12.64 -2.57 18.90
N SER A 6 -12.36 -3.84 19.24
CA SER A 6 -13.36 -4.77 19.75
C SER A 6 -13.76 -4.41 21.19
N TRP A 7 -14.85 -5.02 21.69
CA TRP A 7 -15.23 -4.94 23.10
C TRP A 7 -14.17 -5.54 24.05
N THR A 8 -13.39 -6.51 23.56
CA THR A 8 -12.27 -7.12 24.29
C THR A 8 -10.99 -6.26 24.25
N GLY A 9 -10.99 -5.13 23.53
CA GLY A 9 -9.85 -4.21 23.41
C GLY A 9 -8.85 -4.55 22.30
N GLU A 10 -9.19 -5.49 21.42
CA GLU A 10 -8.36 -5.83 20.26
C GLU A 10 -8.49 -4.76 19.17
N ALA A 11 -7.38 -4.42 18.52
CA ALA A 11 -7.39 -3.50 17.40
C ALA A 11 -7.90 -4.23 16.14
N LEU A 12 -9.06 -3.81 15.64
CA LEU A 12 -9.68 -4.36 14.43
C LEU A 12 -9.37 -3.53 13.17
N ASP A 13 -8.63 -2.43 13.33
CA ASP A 13 -8.12 -1.62 12.23
C ASP A 13 -6.64 -1.89 11.91
N LYS A 14 -6.17 -1.27 10.83
CA LYS A 14 -4.75 -1.24 10.47
C LYS A 14 -4.01 -0.03 11.04
N LYS A 15 -4.73 1.04 11.39
CA LYS A 15 -4.14 2.29 11.87
C LYS A 15 -3.53 2.12 13.26
N THR A 16 -4.24 1.48 14.19
CA THR A 16 -3.75 1.32 15.57
C THR A 16 -2.47 0.48 15.63
N PRO A 17 -2.37 -0.67 14.94
CA PRO A 17 -1.10 -1.40 14.84
C PRO A 17 0.04 -0.57 14.23
N LEU A 18 -0.22 0.21 13.18
CA LEU A 18 0.79 1.06 12.55
C LEU A 18 1.34 2.12 13.52
N LEU A 19 0.47 2.83 14.24
CA LEU A 19 0.90 3.84 15.22
C LEU A 19 1.72 3.22 16.36
N ARG A 20 1.33 2.03 16.84
CA ARG A 20 2.09 1.28 17.85
C ARG A 20 3.46 0.86 17.32
N ALA A 21 3.56 0.42 16.06
CA ALA A 21 4.82 0.08 15.42
C ALA A 21 5.74 1.30 15.29
N MET A 22 5.22 2.45 14.87
CA MET A 22 5.97 3.71 14.80
C MET A 22 6.52 4.13 16.16
N GLN A 23 5.72 4.04 17.24
CA GLN A 23 6.18 4.32 18.60
C GLN A 23 7.27 3.35 19.08
N ALA A 24 7.14 2.07 18.74
CA ALA A 24 8.15 1.06 19.09
C ALA A 24 9.48 1.33 18.36
N LEU A 25 9.42 1.70 17.08
CA LEU A 25 10.58 2.11 16.29
C LEU A 25 11.25 3.35 16.86
N ASP A 26 10.49 4.41 17.17
CA ASP A 26 11.03 5.63 17.79
C ASP A 26 11.81 5.32 19.08
N LYS A 27 11.22 4.51 19.98
CA LYS A 27 11.85 4.14 21.25
C LYS A 27 13.21 3.45 21.03
N GLN A 28 13.31 2.53 20.08
CA GLN A 28 14.55 1.80 19.82
C GLN A 28 15.56 2.65 19.04
N ALA A 29 15.12 3.43 18.05
CA ALA A 29 15.98 4.34 17.30
C ALA A 29 16.64 5.35 18.23
N ARG A 30 15.88 5.97 19.14
CA ARG A 30 16.40 6.91 20.14
C ARG A 30 17.38 6.27 21.12
N ARG A 31 17.19 4.99 21.49
CA ARG A 31 18.16 4.26 22.33
C ARG A 31 19.53 4.17 21.64
N VAL A 32 19.55 3.97 20.33
CA VAL A 32 20.79 3.89 19.55
C VAL A 32 21.39 5.28 19.31
N LEU A 33 20.57 6.28 18.96
CA LEU A 33 21.02 7.66 18.74
C LEU A 33 21.74 8.26 19.96
N LYS A 34 21.29 7.92 21.18
CA LYS A 34 21.99 8.31 22.42
C LYS A 34 23.44 7.82 22.50
N LEU A 35 23.77 6.67 21.90
CA LEU A 35 25.14 6.16 21.86
C LEU A 35 26.05 7.03 20.98
N PHE A 36 25.46 7.81 20.07
CA PHE A 36 26.15 8.76 19.20
C PHE A 36 26.11 10.19 19.73
N GLY A 37 25.65 10.40 20.98
CA GLY A 37 25.59 11.72 21.61
C GLY A 37 24.38 12.57 21.24
N ASP A 38 23.37 12.01 20.57
CA ASP A 38 22.11 12.69 20.28
C ASP A 38 21.08 12.46 21.40
N ASP A 39 20.88 13.50 22.22
CA ASP A 39 19.89 13.56 23.30
C ASP A 39 18.62 14.34 22.92
N SER A 40 18.38 14.54 21.61
CA SER A 40 17.20 15.23 21.12
C SER A 40 15.90 14.59 21.64
N LYS A 41 14.93 15.47 21.92
CA LYS A 41 13.56 15.07 22.30
C LYS A 41 12.65 14.87 21.09
N THR A 42 13.13 15.18 19.89
CA THR A 42 12.36 15.01 18.66
C THR A 42 12.14 13.52 18.37
N PRO A 43 10.91 13.09 18.07
CA PRO A 43 10.65 11.70 17.71
C PRO A 43 11.27 11.37 16.35
N VAL A 44 11.79 10.15 16.24
CA VAL A 44 12.20 9.55 14.97
C VAL A 44 10.93 9.08 14.27
N VAL A 45 10.65 9.66 13.10
CA VAL A 45 9.47 9.35 12.30
C VAL A 45 9.87 8.66 11.01
N SER A 46 9.08 7.68 10.59
CA SER A 46 9.21 7.06 9.27
C SER A 46 8.42 7.84 8.23
N THR A 47 8.99 8.00 7.04
CA THR A 47 8.32 8.54 5.86
C THR A 47 7.99 7.41 4.89
N ALA A 48 6.90 7.56 4.13
CA ALA A 48 6.51 6.61 3.10
C ALA A 48 6.01 7.37 1.87
N GLY A 49 6.59 7.09 0.70
CA GLY A 49 6.12 7.58 -0.59
C GLY A 49 5.49 6.43 -1.36
N PRO A 50 4.17 6.21 -1.26
CA PRO A 50 3.52 5.15 -2.01
C PRO A 50 3.41 5.54 -3.49
N GLU A 51 3.81 4.64 -4.37
CA GLU A 51 3.53 4.71 -5.80
C GLU A 51 2.45 3.66 -6.10
N GLN A 52 1.45 4.03 -6.91
CA GLN A 52 0.29 3.19 -7.17
C GLN A 52 0.11 2.96 -8.67
N GLU A 53 -0.01 1.68 -9.05
CA GLU A 53 -0.24 1.24 -10.42
C GLU A 53 -1.59 0.53 -10.52
N TYR A 54 -2.27 0.71 -11.65
CA TYR A 54 -3.55 0.07 -11.92
C TYR A 54 -3.80 -0.06 -13.42
N PHE A 55 -4.61 -1.04 -13.80
CA PHE A 55 -5.11 -1.19 -15.15
C PHE A 55 -6.49 -0.53 -15.27
N LEU A 56 -6.72 0.16 -16.37
CA LEU A 56 -8.04 0.63 -16.76
C LEU A 56 -8.64 -0.34 -17.79
N VAL A 57 -9.88 -0.73 -17.55
CA VAL A 57 -10.66 -1.58 -18.46
C VAL A 57 -11.99 -0.88 -18.66
N ASP A 58 -12.41 -0.75 -19.93
CA ASP A 58 -13.73 -0.20 -20.22
C ASP A 58 -14.82 -0.99 -19.49
N ARG A 59 -15.82 -0.25 -19.00
CA ARG A 59 -16.86 -0.81 -18.14
C ARG A 59 -17.64 -1.93 -18.83
N SER A 60 -17.90 -1.82 -20.13
CA SER A 60 -18.65 -2.85 -20.87
C SER A 60 -17.88 -4.17 -20.93
N PHE A 61 -16.57 -4.11 -21.21
CA PHE A 61 -15.70 -5.29 -21.21
C PHE A 61 -15.54 -5.89 -19.81
N TYR A 62 -15.39 -5.06 -18.77
CA TYR A 62 -15.34 -5.53 -17.39
C TYR A 62 -16.63 -6.26 -16.99
N LEU A 63 -17.80 -5.74 -17.39
CA LEU A 63 -19.09 -6.36 -17.10
C LEU A 63 -19.30 -7.68 -17.84
N ALA A 64 -18.79 -7.79 -19.07
CA ALA A 64 -18.80 -9.01 -19.87
C ALA A 64 -17.84 -10.10 -19.37
N ARG A 65 -17.01 -9.79 -18.36
CA ARG A 65 -16.03 -10.71 -17.76
C ARG A 65 -16.35 -11.00 -16.29
N PRO A 66 -17.21 -12.01 -16.00
CA PRO A 66 -17.55 -12.39 -14.63
C PRO A 66 -16.32 -12.76 -13.78
N ASP A 67 -15.29 -13.32 -14.40
CA ASP A 67 -14.05 -13.69 -13.73
C ASP A 67 -13.28 -12.47 -13.20
N LEU A 68 -13.18 -11.39 -13.99
CA LEU A 68 -12.61 -10.11 -13.53
C LEU A 68 -13.39 -9.55 -12.35
N ARG A 69 -14.73 -9.61 -12.40
CA ARG A 69 -15.60 -9.05 -11.35
C ARG A 69 -15.50 -9.78 -10.02
N THR A 70 -15.45 -11.09 -10.06
CA THR A 70 -15.46 -11.92 -8.84
C THR A 70 -14.07 -12.13 -8.27
N SER A 71 -13.04 -12.25 -9.12
CA SER A 71 -11.69 -12.60 -8.68
C SER A 71 -10.68 -11.46 -8.76
N GLY A 72 -11.04 -10.31 -9.34
CA GLY A 72 -10.14 -9.17 -9.51
C GLY A 72 -9.05 -9.38 -10.57
N ARG A 73 -9.06 -10.51 -11.29
CA ARG A 73 -8.11 -10.86 -12.36
C ARG A 73 -8.77 -11.78 -13.40
N THR A 74 -8.17 -11.91 -14.58
CA THR A 74 -8.64 -12.87 -15.57
C THR A 74 -8.25 -14.30 -15.16
N LEU A 75 -9.18 -15.25 -15.22
CA LEU A 75 -8.90 -16.67 -14.93
C LEU A 75 -8.46 -17.46 -16.16
N PHE A 76 -8.91 -17.04 -17.34
CA PHE A 76 -8.57 -17.61 -18.64
C PHE A 76 -8.50 -16.51 -19.70
N GLY A 77 -7.77 -16.78 -20.78
CA GLY A 77 -7.53 -15.85 -21.88
C GLY A 77 -6.19 -16.11 -22.55
N ALA A 78 -6.00 -15.55 -23.74
CA ALA A 78 -4.70 -15.53 -24.39
C ALA A 78 -3.72 -14.65 -23.59
N ALA A 79 -2.43 -14.98 -23.64
CA ALA A 79 -1.39 -14.13 -23.09
C ALA A 79 -1.42 -12.75 -23.79
N PRO A 80 -1.10 -11.67 -23.06
CA PRO A 80 -1.03 -10.34 -23.68
C PRO A 80 0.06 -10.31 -24.76
N ALA A 81 -0.19 -9.59 -25.85
CA ALA A 81 0.74 -9.49 -26.99
C ALA A 81 2.07 -8.80 -26.63
N LYS A 82 2.07 -7.98 -25.58
CA LYS A 82 3.25 -7.38 -24.96
C LYS A 82 3.28 -7.75 -23.47
N GLY A 83 4.47 -7.93 -22.92
CA GLY A 83 4.65 -8.19 -21.49
C GLY A 83 4.30 -6.96 -20.65
N GLN A 84 4.16 -7.15 -19.34
CA GLN A 84 4.02 -6.05 -18.38
C GLN A 84 5.41 -5.56 -17.93
N GLN A 85 6.25 -5.14 -18.88
CA GLN A 85 7.57 -4.60 -18.55
C GLN A 85 7.45 -3.08 -18.33
N PHE A 86 8.17 -2.57 -17.32
CA PHE A 86 8.15 -1.16 -16.90
C PHE A 86 8.38 -0.18 -18.07
N ASP A 87 9.26 -0.55 -18.99
CA ASP A 87 9.70 0.32 -20.09
C ASP A 87 8.65 0.45 -21.22
N ASP A 88 7.67 -0.46 -21.28
CA ASP A 88 6.71 -0.52 -22.40
C ASP A 88 5.51 0.42 -22.23
N HIS A 89 5.22 0.88 -21.01
CA HIS A 89 3.95 1.54 -20.67
C HIS A 89 4.07 2.89 -19.93
N TYR A 90 5.27 3.30 -19.50
CA TYR A 90 5.45 4.47 -18.62
C TYR A 90 5.07 5.83 -19.25
N PHE A 91 4.63 5.87 -20.50
CA PHE A 91 4.14 7.07 -21.20
C PHE A 91 3.00 6.77 -22.19
N GLY A 92 2.25 5.68 -22.00
CA GLY A 92 1.10 5.35 -22.84
C GLY A 92 0.03 6.45 -22.77
N SER A 93 -0.40 7.00 -23.90
CA SER A 93 -1.51 7.94 -23.93
C SER A 93 -2.81 7.23 -23.51
N ILE A 94 -3.49 7.77 -22.52
CA ILE A 94 -4.87 7.37 -22.21
C ILE A 94 -5.75 8.09 -23.23
N GLU A 95 -6.25 7.35 -24.22
CA GLU A 95 -7.24 7.88 -25.16
C GLU A 95 -8.55 8.20 -24.41
N PRO A 96 -9.18 9.36 -24.68
CA PRO A 96 -10.38 9.82 -23.97
C PRO A 96 -11.61 8.92 -24.12
#